data_AF-A0A2S1SDD7-F1
#
_entry.id   AF-A0A2S1SDD7-F1
#
_cell.length_a   1.000
_cell.length_b   1.000
_cell.length_c   1.000
_cell.angle_alpha   90.00
_cell.angle_beta   90.00
_cell.angle_gamma   90.00
#
_symmetry.space_group_name_H-M   'P 1'
#
loop_
_entity.id
_entity.type
_entity.pdbx_description
1 polymer ?
#
loop_
_entity_poly.entity_id
_entity_poly.type
_entity_poly.pdbx_seq_one_letter_code
_entity_poly.pdbx_strand_id
1 'polypeptide(L)'
;MDQQPGHKKIVLASRYHIILLFVFVNTIVFAQSGFDTFLTPSDTLDAGRRNFVIGTETVLATGTLVGLSQVWYKDYPQSSFHFINDNNDWLQMDKVGHVYSSYHIGKAGFEALRWSGVSRQNSLVYGSTLGLAFLTVVEVFDGYSAEWGASSGDMVANVSGTALFIGQELLWKEQRIIPKFSFHQTHYAKLRPDVLGTSFQEQLLKDYNGQTYWLSANLYAFTKCNAVPKWFNVAVGYGADGLVSGNGEAVPDLSGYPTRTRQFYLSFDVNLEKIRTKSHFLKTVFSLFNTIKIPAPAFEVNGLGKVKVHAFYF
;
A
#
# COMPACT_ATOMS: atom_id res chain seq x y z
N MET A 1 -17.14 -66.28 -3.63
CA MET A 1 -17.60 -65.15 -2.80
C MET A 1 -17.36 -63.88 -3.60
N ASP A 2 -18.44 -63.47 -4.26
CA ASP A 2 -18.86 -62.15 -4.72
C ASP A 2 -17.92 -61.29 -5.59
N GLN A 3 -18.17 -61.38 -6.89
CA GLN A 3 -18.09 -60.27 -7.84
C GLN A 3 -19.32 -59.35 -7.69
N GLN A 4 -19.16 -58.03 -7.85
CA GLN A 4 -20.09 -57.07 -8.50
C GLN A 4 -19.51 -55.63 -8.50
N PRO A 5 -20.01 -54.69 -9.35
CA PRO A 5 -19.21 -53.86 -10.27
C PRO A 5 -19.42 -52.34 -10.12
N GLY A 6 -18.82 -51.52 -11.00
CA GLY A 6 -19.34 -50.16 -11.27
C GLY A 6 -18.38 -49.12 -11.83
N HIS A 7 -18.19 -49.12 -13.15
CA HIS A 7 -17.57 -48.04 -13.93
C HIS A 7 -18.51 -46.81 -14.08
N LYS A 8 -17.90 -45.62 -14.22
CA LYS A 8 -18.38 -44.37 -14.86
C LYS A 8 -19.37 -43.47 -14.08
N LYS A 9 -18.81 -42.48 -13.36
CA LYS A 9 -19.36 -41.11 -13.28
C LYS A 9 -18.22 -40.08 -13.17
N ILE A 10 -17.50 -39.87 -14.27
CA ILE A 10 -16.69 -38.65 -14.47
C ILE A 10 -17.04 -38.18 -15.88
N VAL A 11 -17.13 -36.85 -16.05
CA VAL A 11 -17.48 -36.13 -17.29
C VAL A 11 -18.99 -35.91 -17.51
N LEU A 12 -19.63 -35.12 -16.64
CA LEU A 12 -20.73 -34.24 -17.09
C LEU A 12 -20.91 -32.94 -16.27
N ALA A 13 -20.02 -32.63 -15.33
CA ALA A 13 -20.13 -31.41 -14.50
C ALA A 13 -19.27 -30.23 -15.01
N SER A 14 -18.30 -30.43 -15.91
CA SER A 14 -17.37 -29.36 -16.33
C SER A 14 -17.90 -28.46 -17.44
N ARG A 15 -18.93 -28.86 -18.18
CA ARG A 15 -19.49 -28.04 -19.28
C ARG A 15 -20.40 -26.91 -18.80
N TYR A 16 -21.08 -27.10 -17.66
CA TYR A 16 -21.98 -26.07 -17.10
C TYR A 16 -21.25 -24.95 -16.37
N HIS A 17 -20.06 -25.23 -15.79
CA HIS A 17 -19.25 -24.20 -15.12
C HIS A 17 -18.62 -23.22 -16.12
N ILE A 18 -18.20 -23.70 -17.30
CA ILE A 18 -17.67 -22.83 -18.36
C ILE A 18 -18.77 -21.96 -18.97
N ILE A 19 -19.99 -22.50 -19.12
CA ILE A 19 -21.15 -21.75 -19.64
C ILE A 19 -21.65 -20.72 -18.61
N LEU A 20 -21.66 -21.06 -17.31
CA LEU A 20 -22.00 -20.11 -16.24
C LEU A 20 -20.95 -19.00 -16.10
N LEU A 21 -19.65 -19.30 -16.28
CA LEU A 21 -18.60 -18.27 -16.33
C LEU A 21 -18.78 -17.36 -17.56
N PHE A 22 -19.16 -17.90 -18.71
CA PHE A 22 -19.39 -17.12 -19.93
C PHE A 22 -20.63 -16.23 -19.83
N VAL A 23 -21.69 -16.69 -19.15
CA VAL A 23 -22.92 -15.90 -18.92
C VAL A 23 -22.68 -14.80 -17.89
N PHE A 24 -21.85 -15.04 -16.86
CA PHE A 24 -21.46 -14.00 -15.89
C PHE A 24 -20.52 -12.93 -16.48
N VAL A 25 -19.66 -13.29 -17.43
CA VAL A 25 -18.81 -12.31 -18.14
C VAL A 25 -19.64 -11.41 -19.07
N ASN A 26 -20.71 -11.92 -19.68
CA ASN A 26 -21.56 -11.12 -20.57
C ASN A 26 -22.48 -10.13 -19.83
N THR A 27 -22.87 -10.38 -18.57
CA THR A 27 -23.66 -9.41 -17.79
C THR A 27 -22.82 -8.26 -17.24
N ILE A 28 -21.51 -8.44 -17.07
CA ILE A 28 -20.57 -7.36 -16.70
C ILE A 28 -20.42 -6.35 -17.85
N VAL A 29 -20.53 -6.77 -19.11
CA VAL A 29 -20.34 -5.89 -20.29
C VAL A 29 -21.45 -4.84 -20.40
N PHE A 30 -22.67 -5.10 -19.92
CA PHE A 30 -23.78 -4.14 -19.97
C PHE A 30 -23.90 -3.23 -18.74
N ALA A 31 -23.37 -3.66 -17.58
CA ALA A 31 -23.29 -2.82 -16.37
C ALA A 31 -22.13 -1.80 -16.43
N GLN A 32 -21.17 -1.99 -17.34
CA GLN A 32 -20.03 -1.10 -17.53
C GLN A 32 -20.43 0.32 -17.95
N SER A 33 -21.53 0.53 -18.67
CA SER A 33 -21.84 1.87 -19.23
C SER A 33 -22.14 2.92 -18.16
N GLY A 34 -22.99 2.62 -17.19
CA GLY A 34 -23.35 3.55 -16.11
C GLY A 34 -22.21 3.79 -15.12
N PHE A 35 -21.50 2.72 -14.74
CA PHE A 35 -20.39 2.81 -13.80
C PHE A 35 -19.15 3.49 -14.40
N ASP A 36 -18.82 3.22 -15.66
CA ASP A 36 -17.72 3.89 -16.37
C ASP A 36 -18.04 5.38 -16.58
N THR A 37 -19.30 5.72 -16.85
CA THR A 37 -19.77 7.12 -16.90
C THR A 37 -19.64 7.80 -15.54
N PHE A 38 -20.00 7.13 -14.44
CA PHE A 38 -19.79 7.66 -13.09
C PHE A 38 -18.32 7.93 -12.80
N LEU A 39 -17.42 7.00 -13.15
CA LEU A 39 -15.98 7.13 -12.94
C LEU A 39 -15.29 8.13 -13.89
N THR A 40 -16.00 8.65 -14.88
CA THR A 40 -15.48 9.72 -15.75
C THR A 40 -15.35 11.02 -14.95
N PRO A 41 -14.17 11.66 -14.90
CA PRO A 41 -13.98 12.93 -14.22
C PRO A 41 -14.89 14.03 -14.78
N SER A 42 -15.37 14.92 -13.93
CA SER A 42 -16.13 16.09 -14.34
C SER A 42 -15.21 17.19 -14.88
N ASP A 43 -15.57 17.78 -16.03
CA ASP A 43 -14.80 18.88 -16.65
C ASP A 43 -14.92 20.20 -15.88
N THR A 44 -16.08 20.43 -15.25
CA THR A 44 -16.36 21.56 -14.36
C THR A 44 -16.65 21.08 -12.96
N LEU A 45 -16.58 21.97 -11.98
CA LEU A 45 -16.92 21.63 -10.59
C LEU A 45 -18.36 21.08 -10.49
N ASP A 46 -18.46 19.83 -10.06
CA ASP A 46 -19.70 19.20 -9.64
C ASP A 46 -19.77 19.25 -8.11
N ALA A 47 -20.60 20.14 -7.57
CA ALA A 47 -20.74 20.33 -6.14
C ALA A 47 -21.28 19.08 -5.42
N GLY A 48 -22.13 18.29 -6.09
CA GLY A 48 -22.66 17.03 -5.54
C GLY A 48 -21.56 16.00 -5.38
N ARG A 49 -20.76 15.77 -6.43
CA ARG A 49 -19.59 14.88 -6.38
C ARG A 49 -18.55 15.35 -5.37
N ARG A 50 -18.27 16.65 -5.31
CA ARG A 50 -17.32 17.20 -4.33
C ARG A 50 -17.81 16.95 -2.91
N ASN A 51 -19.08 17.25 -2.61
CA ASN A 51 -19.64 17.03 -1.29
C ASN A 51 -19.68 15.53 -0.94
N PHE A 52 -19.93 14.66 -1.92
CA PHE A 52 -19.82 13.21 -1.74
C PHE A 52 -18.39 12.77 -1.37
N VAL A 53 -17.38 13.30 -2.05
CA VAL A 53 -15.96 13.05 -1.73
C VAL A 53 -15.65 13.50 -0.31
N ILE A 54 -15.94 14.76 0.04
CA ILE A 54 -15.67 15.31 1.37
C ILE A 54 -16.41 14.52 2.46
N GLY A 55 -17.68 14.20 2.24
CA GLY A 55 -18.48 13.40 3.18
C GLY A 55 -17.90 12.01 3.38
N THR A 56 -17.49 11.35 2.30
CA THR A 56 -16.86 10.02 2.35
C THR A 56 -15.52 10.05 3.07
N GLU A 57 -14.65 11.01 2.74
CA GLU A 57 -13.36 11.21 3.42
C GLU A 57 -13.56 11.44 4.92
N THR A 58 -14.53 12.29 5.29
CA THR A 58 -14.84 12.60 6.70
C THR A 58 -15.31 11.36 7.46
N VAL A 59 -16.25 10.60 6.89
CA VAL A 59 -16.78 9.38 7.50
C VAL A 59 -15.68 8.32 7.63
N LEU A 60 -14.89 8.08 6.58
CA LEU A 60 -13.82 7.09 6.61
C LEU A 60 -12.70 7.48 7.58
N ALA A 61 -12.26 8.74 7.57
CA ALA A 61 -11.22 9.21 8.49
C ALA A 61 -11.69 9.12 9.94
N THR A 62 -12.88 9.63 10.25
CA THR A 62 -13.44 9.59 11.61
C THR A 62 -13.69 8.16 12.06
N GLY A 63 -14.28 7.33 11.20
CA GLY A 63 -14.53 5.92 11.50
C GLY A 63 -13.24 5.14 11.77
N THR A 64 -12.18 5.42 11.00
CA THR A 64 -10.86 4.79 11.18
C THR A 64 -10.22 5.27 12.48
N LEU A 65 -10.24 6.57 12.79
CA LEU A 65 -9.68 7.11 14.03
C LEU A 65 -10.43 6.59 15.27
N VAL A 66 -11.76 6.48 15.21
CA VAL A 66 -12.56 5.87 16.28
C VAL A 66 -12.22 4.39 16.42
N GLY A 67 -12.12 3.66 15.31
CA GLY A 67 -11.70 2.26 15.30
C GLY A 67 -10.32 2.08 15.93
N LEU A 68 -9.35 2.91 15.54
CA LEU A 68 -7.99 2.91 16.09
C LEU A 68 -8.01 3.25 17.60
N SER A 69 -8.77 4.26 18.01
CA SER A 69 -8.97 4.58 19.43
C SER A 69 -9.50 3.38 20.23
N GLN A 70 -10.47 2.64 19.70
CA GLN A 70 -11.09 1.51 20.40
C GLN A 70 -10.23 0.24 20.40
N VAL A 71 -9.49 -0.03 19.31
CA VAL A 71 -8.76 -1.28 19.12
C VAL A 71 -7.29 -1.18 19.54
N TRP A 72 -6.70 0.02 19.44
CA TRP A 72 -5.28 0.23 19.68
C TRP A 72 -5.00 0.95 21.01
N TYR A 73 -5.74 2.02 21.32
CA TYR A 73 -5.40 2.89 22.47
C TYR A 73 -6.21 2.61 23.74
N LYS A 74 -7.44 2.12 23.62
CA LYS A 74 -8.42 2.05 24.73
C LYS A 74 -7.92 1.33 25.98
N ASP A 75 -7.13 0.28 25.82
CA ASP A 75 -6.69 -0.58 26.92
C ASP A 75 -5.35 -0.13 27.53
N TYR A 76 -4.77 0.98 27.05
CA TYR A 76 -3.53 1.54 27.56
C TYR A 76 -3.77 2.80 28.39
N PRO A 77 -2.98 3.04 29.44
CA PRO A 77 -3.07 4.28 30.21
C PRO A 77 -2.78 5.50 29.34
N GLN A 78 -3.45 6.62 29.61
CA GLN A 78 -3.14 7.89 28.99
C GLN A 78 -2.05 8.64 29.77
N SER A 79 -1.32 9.51 29.06
CA SER A 79 -0.29 10.39 29.62
C SER A 79 -0.53 11.85 29.22
N SER A 80 0.30 12.77 29.75
CA SER A 80 0.41 14.11 29.18
C SER A 80 1.10 14.03 27.82
N PHE A 81 0.68 14.87 26.88
CA PHE A 81 1.28 14.91 25.55
C PHE A 81 2.81 14.94 25.60
N HIS A 82 3.46 14.02 24.90
CA HIS A 82 4.91 13.95 24.82
C HIS A 82 5.41 13.46 23.46
N PHE A 83 6.64 13.83 23.14
CA PHE A 83 7.34 13.38 21.93
C PHE A 83 8.34 12.28 22.28
N ILE A 84 8.57 11.38 21.31
CA ILE A 84 9.61 10.37 21.37
C ILE A 84 10.53 10.43 20.15
N ASN A 85 11.65 9.72 20.24
CA ASN A 85 12.55 9.44 19.13
C ASN A 85 12.76 7.93 19.02
N ASP A 86 11.99 7.31 18.13
CA ASP A 86 11.99 5.88 17.82
C ASP A 86 12.63 5.61 16.45
N ASN A 87 13.49 6.52 15.96
CA ASN A 87 14.11 6.38 14.65
C ASN A 87 14.99 5.13 14.52
N ASN A 88 15.37 4.47 15.61
CA ASN A 88 16.14 3.23 15.59
C ASN A 88 15.27 1.97 15.56
N ASP A 89 13.96 2.13 15.77
CA ASP A 89 13.03 1.02 15.90
C ASP A 89 12.68 0.45 14.53
N TRP A 90 12.42 -0.85 14.52
CA TRP A 90 12.00 -1.65 13.38
C TRP A 90 12.85 -1.46 12.12
N LEU A 91 14.11 -1.04 12.29
CA LEU A 91 14.97 -0.62 11.17
C LEU A 91 14.24 0.36 10.24
N GLN A 92 13.50 1.34 10.79
CA GLN A 92 12.79 2.39 10.05
C GLN A 92 11.68 1.88 9.11
N MET A 93 11.29 0.60 9.18
CA MET A 93 10.22 0.06 8.33
C MET A 93 8.91 0.82 8.54
N ASP A 94 8.61 1.15 9.78
CA ASP A 94 7.51 2.01 10.19
C ASP A 94 7.54 3.37 9.47
N LYS A 95 8.70 4.05 9.50
CA LYS A 95 8.91 5.38 8.89
C LYS A 95 8.71 5.31 7.36
N VAL A 96 9.16 4.23 6.72
CA VAL A 96 8.92 4.04 5.29
C VAL A 96 7.44 3.73 5.01
N GLY A 97 6.75 3.04 5.92
CA GLY A 97 5.30 2.88 5.93
C GLY A 97 4.54 4.21 6.01
N HIS A 98 5.03 5.16 6.83
CA HIS A 98 4.51 6.53 6.91
C HIS A 98 4.66 7.30 5.60
N VAL A 99 5.84 7.24 4.96
CA VAL A 99 6.07 7.82 3.61
C VAL A 99 5.08 7.25 2.60
N TYR A 100 4.95 5.91 2.56
CA TYR A 100 4.07 5.21 1.63
C TYR A 100 2.59 5.60 1.84
N SER A 101 2.13 5.56 3.08
CA SER A 101 0.74 5.83 3.43
C SER A 101 0.36 7.29 3.17
N SER A 102 1.22 8.23 3.59
CA SER A 102 1.03 9.66 3.34
C SER A 102 0.95 9.97 1.85
N TYR A 103 1.84 9.38 1.03
CA TYR A 103 1.82 9.53 -0.42
C TYR A 103 0.51 9.03 -1.03
N HIS A 104 0.07 7.80 -0.73
CA HIS A 104 -1.07 7.19 -1.41
C HIS A 104 -2.43 7.72 -0.94
N ILE A 105 -2.58 8.02 0.34
CA ILE A 105 -3.80 8.66 0.84
C ILE A 105 -3.90 10.07 0.25
N GLY A 106 -2.81 10.82 0.19
CA GLY A 106 -2.76 12.12 -0.48
C GLY A 106 -3.09 12.02 -1.98
N LYS A 107 -2.49 11.05 -2.69
CA LYS A 107 -2.80 10.78 -4.11
C LYS A 107 -4.30 10.50 -4.29
N ALA A 108 -4.88 9.63 -3.46
CA ALA A 108 -6.29 9.28 -3.54
C ALA A 108 -7.21 10.50 -3.33
N GLY A 109 -6.94 11.33 -2.31
CA GLY A 109 -7.70 12.56 -2.07
C GLY A 109 -7.56 13.56 -3.24
N PHE A 110 -6.36 13.71 -3.78
CA PHE A 110 -6.12 14.53 -4.98
C PHE A 110 -6.96 14.02 -6.18
N GLU A 111 -6.89 12.73 -6.50
CA GLU A 111 -7.60 12.12 -7.62
C GLU A 111 -9.12 12.19 -7.44
N ALA A 112 -9.64 11.96 -6.23
CA ALA A 112 -11.06 12.06 -5.92
C ALA A 112 -11.60 13.48 -6.09
N LEU A 113 -10.89 14.50 -5.62
CA LEU A 113 -11.26 15.89 -5.87
C LEU A 113 -11.18 16.25 -7.36
N ARG A 114 -10.15 15.79 -8.06
CA ARG A 114 -10.05 15.97 -9.53
C ARG A 114 -11.21 15.32 -10.27
N TRP A 115 -11.66 14.14 -9.83
CA TRP A 115 -12.82 13.45 -10.37
C TRP A 115 -14.12 14.27 -10.21
N SER A 116 -14.25 15.03 -9.13
CA SER A 116 -15.39 15.96 -8.93
C SER A 116 -15.29 17.29 -9.70
N GLY A 117 -14.23 17.50 -10.47
CA GLY A 117 -14.00 18.74 -11.22
C GLY A 117 -13.45 19.90 -10.39
N VAL A 118 -12.98 19.65 -9.17
CA VAL A 118 -12.24 20.65 -8.37
C VAL A 118 -10.95 21.03 -9.10
N SER A 119 -10.59 22.31 -9.08
CA SER A 119 -9.38 22.81 -9.75
C SER A 119 -8.13 22.10 -9.25
N ARG A 120 -7.15 21.92 -10.13
CA ARG A 120 -5.90 21.23 -9.78
C ARG A 120 -5.20 21.84 -8.57
N GLN A 121 -5.20 23.17 -8.45
CA GLN A 121 -4.59 23.86 -7.31
C GLN A 121 -5.30 23.51 -6.00
N ASN A 122 -6.64 23.51 -6.00
CA ASN A 122 -7.40 23.14 -4.81
C ASN A 122 -7.28 21.65 -4.50
N SER A 123 -7.23 20.78 -5.50
CA SER A 123 -6.97 19.35 -5.29
C SER A 123 -5.59 19.09 -4.68
N LEU A 124 -4.57 19.86 -5.07
CA LEU A 124 -3.25 19.78 -4.42
C LEU A 124 -3.34 20.22 -2.96
N VAL A 125 -3.93 21.37 -2.67
CA VAL A 125 -3.96 21.89 -1.29
C VAL A 125 -4.82 21.04 -0.37
N TYR A 126 -6.00 20.62 -0.79
CA TYR A 126 -6.97 19.96 0.08
C TYR A 126 -6.95 18.44 -0.03
N GLY A 127 -6.71 17.89 -1.23
CA GLY A 127 -6.72 16.46 -1.46
C GLY A 127 -5.38 15.82 -1.11
N SER A 128 -4.28 16.40 -1.59
CA SER A 128 -2.96 15.76 -1.42
C SER A 128 -2.40 15.82 -0.01
N THR A 129 -2.93 16.69 0.86
CA THR A 129 -2.57 16.77 2.28
C THR A 129 -3.42 15.86 3.16
N LEU A 130 -4.40 15.13 2.60
CA LEU A 130 -5.29 14.26 3.38
C LEU A 130 -4.51 13.21 4.18
N GLY A 131 -3.52 12.57 3.55
CA GLY A 131 -2.65 11.58 4.20
C GLY A 131 -1.83 12.17 5.35
N LEU A 132 -1.20 13.32 5.12
CA LEU A 132 -0.47 14.06 6.15
C LEU A 132 -1.38 14.42 7.32
N ALA A 133 -2.55 15.00 7.06
CA ALA A 133 -3.48 15.40 8.11
C ALA A 133 -3.95 14.19 8.94
N PHE A 134 -4.34 13.10 8.27
CA PHE A 134 -4.77 11.87 8.94
C PHE A 134 -3.68 11.29 9.84
N LEU A 135 -2.46 11.09 9.31
CA LEU A 135 -1.35 10.51 10.07
C LEU A 135 -0.87 11.46 11.18
N THR A 136 -0.93 12.78 10.99
CA THR A 136 -0.66 13.74 12.07
C THR A 136 -1.62 13.56 13.25
N VAL A 137 -2.90 13.26 13.00
CA VAL A 137 -3.86 12.98 14.08
C VAL A 137 -3.52 11.67 14.79
N VAL A 138 -3.01 10.67 14.09
CA VAL A 138 -2.50 9.42 14.70
C VAL A 138 -1.32 9.73 15.62
N GLU A 139 -0.33 10.50 15.17
CA GLU A 139 0.80 10.92 16.04
C GLU A 139 0.32 11.70 17.27
N VAL A 140 -0.76 12.49 17.13
CA VAL A 140 -1.37 13.17 18.28
C VAL A 140 -1.97 12.16 19.27
N PHE A 141 -2.62 11.09 18.79
CA PHE A 141 -3.12 10.03 19.65
C PHE A 141 -1.97 9.30 20.35
N ASP A 142 -0.89 8.99 19.63
CA ASP A 142 0.32 8.40 20.21
C ASP A 142 0.91 9.29 21.30
N GLY A 143 0.98 10.61 21.08
CA GLY A 143 1.49 11.56 22.06
C GLY A 143 0.76 11.57 23.41
N TYR A 144 -0.52 11.17 23.46
CA TYR A 144 -1.30 11.05 24.69
C TYR A 144 -1.36 9.62 25.26
N SER A 145 -0.74 8.63 24.62
CA SER A 145 -0.59 7.29 25.19
C SER A 145 0.50 7.30 26.28
N ALA A 146 0.44 6.41 27.26
CA ALA A 146 1.59 6.15 28.16
C ALA A 146 2.54 5.08 27.60
N GLU A 147 2.07 4.27 26.65
CA GLU A 147 2.83 3.20 25.99
C GLU A 147 3.60 3.71 24.76
N TRP A 148 3.00 4.64 24.02
CA TRP A 148 3.56 5.27 22.83
C TRP A 148 3.76 6.76 23.06
N GLY A 149 4.31 7.46 22.05
CA GLY A 149 4.45 8.91 22.05
C GLY A 149 4.49 9.45 20.62
N ALA A 150 4.28 10.75 20.44
CA ALA A 150 4.29 11.36 19.12
C ALA A 150 5.70 11.30 18.53
N SER A 151 5.88 10.68 17.37
CA SER A 151 7.21 10.53 16.78
C SER A 151 7.54 11.68 15.86
N SER A 152 8.64 12.37 16.17
CA SER A 152 9.23 13.35 15.25
C SER A 152 9.71 12.68 13.95
N GLY A 153 10.15 11.43 14.01
CA GLY A 153 10.56 10.64 12.85
C GLY A 153 9.39 10.36 11.91
N ASP A 154 8.26 9.94 12.47
CA ASP A 154 7.06 9.65 11.68
C ASP A 154 6.43 10.91 11.11
N MET A 155 6.45 12.03 11.83
CA MET A 155 6.05 13.33 11.28
C MET A 155 6.91 13.74 10.08
N VAL A 156 8.24 13.55 10.13
CA VAL A 156 9.12 13.82 8.99
C VAL A 156 8.83 12.87 7.83
N ALA A 157 8.58 11.59 8.11
CA ALA A 157 8.20 10.61 7.10
C ALA A 157 6.85 10.96 6.42
N ASN A 158 5.85 11.36 7.22
CA ASN A 158 4.55 11.82 6.75
C ASN A 158 4.69 13.01 5.81
N VAL A 159 5.46 14.03 6.21
CA VAL A 159 5.73 15.20 5.37
C VAL A 159 6.48 14.78 4.09
N SER A 160 7.45 13.88 4.19
CA SER A 160 8.23 13.41 3.04
C SER A 160 7.38 12.68 2.00
N GLY A 161 6.44 11.84 2.41
CA GLY A 161 5.51 11.16 1.50
C GLY A 161 4.59 12.14 0.75
N THR A 162 4.01 13.09 1.47
CA THR A 162 3.18 14.14 0.88
C THR A 162 4.01 15.05 -0.05
N ALA A 163 5.21 15.43 0.37
CA ALA A 163 6.13 16.24 -0.44
C ALA A 163 6.57 15.51 -1.72
N LEU A 164 6.79 14.19 -1.66
CA LEU A 164 7.11 13.39 -2.84
C LEU A 164 5.96 13.42 -3.87
N PHE A 165 4.70 13.35 -3.43
CA PHE A 165 3.56 13.45 -4.34
C PHE A 165 3.42 14.87 -4.93
N ILE A 166 3.34 15.88 -4.06
CA ILE A 166 3.13 17.28 -4.45
C ILE A 166 4.29 17.78 -5.31
N GLY A 167 5.53 17.47 -4.94
CA GLY A 167 6.72 17.90 -5.66
C GLY A 167 6.70 17.42 -7.10
N GLN A 168 6.33 16.17 -7.34
CA GLN A 168 6.20 15.62 -8.69
C GLN A 168 5.07 16.27 -9.48
N GLU A 169 3.92 16.53 -8.84
CA GLU A 169 2.85 17.29 -9.47
C GLU A 169 3.32 18.69 -9.87
N LEU A 170 3.98 19.43 -8.98
CA LEU A 170 4.43 20.79 -9.27
C LEU A 170 5.52 20.82 -10.36
N LEU A 171 6.49 19.91 -10.30
CA LEU A 171 7.65 19.90 -11.19
C LEU A 171 7.35 19.29 -12.57
N TRP A 172 6.62 18.18 -12.62
CA TRP A 172 6.44 17.39 -13.84
C TRP A 172 5.01 17.30 -14.33
N LYS A 173 4.02 17.68 -13.51
CA LYS A 173 2.58 17.50 -13.82
C LYS A 173 2.22 16.04 -14.13
N GLU A 174 3.04 15.11 -13.63
CA GLU A 174 2.85 13.66 -13.68
C GLU A 174 3.68 13.00 -12.58
N GLN A 175 3.22 11.87 -12.06
CA GLN A 175 4.00 11.03 -11.15
C GLN A 175 5.01 10.19 -11.95
N ARG A 176 6.30 10.30 -11.61
CA ARG A 176 7.40 9.57 -12.25
C ARG A 176 8.05 8.54 -11.33
N ILE A 177 7.98 8.75 -10.02
CA ILE A 177 8.46 7.88 -8.95
C ILE A 177 7.27 7.55 -8.07
N ILE A 178 6.89 6.28 -8.02
CA ILE A 178 5.70 5.83 -7.32
C ILE A 178 6.14 4.90 -6.19
N PRO A 179 5.87 5.24 -4.92
CA PRO A 179 5.99 4.31 -3.81
C PRO A 179 5.12 3.08 -4.05
N LYS A 180 5.65 1.87 -3.86
CA LYS A 180 4.87 0.64 -3.94
C LYS A 180 5.13 -0.27 -2.75
N PHE A 181 4.21 -1.19 -2.51
CA PHE A 181 4.28 -2.12 -1.40
C PHE A 181 4.20 -3.56 -1.90
N SER A 182 4.88 -4.46 -1.20
CA SER A 182 4.71 -5.90 -1.32
C SER A 182 4.80 -6.56 0.04
N PHE A 183 4.11 -7.69 0.19
CA PHE A 183 4.08 -8.43 1.43
C PHE A 183 4.06 -9.94 1.19
N HIS A 184 4.70 -10.67 2.10
CA HIS A 184 4.58 -12.12 2.22
C HIS A 184 4.59 -12.51 3.71
N GLN A 185 3.87 -13.57 4.07
CA GLN A 185 3.89 -14.07 5.45
C GLN A 185 5.25 -14.67 5.77
N THR A 186 5.76 -14.39 6.97
CA THR A 186 7.03 -14.92 7.43
C THR A 186 6.85 -15.97 8.52
N HIS A 187 7.93 -16.69 8.81
CA HIS A 187 7.95 -17.61 9.94
C HIS A 187 8.01 -16.87 11.29
N TYR A 188 8.42 -15.60 11.33
CA TYR A 188 8.56 -14.82 12.56
C TYR A 188 7.21 -14.59 13.25
N ALA A 189 6.14 -14.43 12.48
CA ALA A 189 4.79 -14.30 13.03
C ALA A 189 4.38 -15.46 13.95
N LYS A 190 4.88 -16.68 13.70
CA LYS A 190 4.63 -17.84 14.57
C LYS A 190 5.40 -17.80 15.89
N LEU A 191 6.48 -17.02 15.95
CA LEU A 191 7.33 -16.88 17.13
C LEU A 191 6.80 -15.83 18.09
N ARG A 192 6.22 -14.75 17.55
CA ARG A 192 5.67 -13.61 18.29
C ARG A 192 4.28 -13.23 17.75
N PRO A 193 3.27 -14.12 17.80
CA PRO A 193 1.96 -13.88 17.20
C PRO A 193 1.28 -12.62 17.74
N ASP A 194 1.46 -12.29 19.02
CA ASP A 194 0.84 -11.10 19.63
C ASP A 194 1.41 -9.79 19.09
N VAL A 195 2.69 -9.78 18.68
CA VAL A 195 3.39 -8.60 18.17
C VAL A 195 3.40 -8.54 16.65
N LEU A 196 3.60 -9.67 15.98
CA LEU A 196 3.75 -9.76 14.54
C LEU A 196 2.46 -10.21 13.83
N GLY A 197 1.42 -10.59 14.57
CA GLY A 197 0.10 -10.90 14.04
C GLY A 197 -0.21 -12.39 13.89
N THR A 198 -1.45 -12.73 14.20
CA THR A 198 -1.97 -14.12 14.14
C THR A 198 -2.68 -14.42 12.83
N SER A 199 -3.29 -13.40 12.22
CA SER A 199 -4.03 -13.47 10.97
C SER A 199 -3.25 -12.86 9.81
N PHE A 200 -3.65 -13.13 8.57
CA PHE A 200 -3.03 -12.53 7.39
C PHE A 200 -3.07 -10.98 7.44
N GLN A 201 -4.20 -10.42 7.86
CA GLN A 201 -4.42 -8.97 7.94
C GLN A 201 -3.56 -8.33 9.04
N GLU A 202 -3.43 -8.99 10.19
CA GLU A 202 -2.53 -8.51 11.25
C GLU A 202 -1.07 -8.57 10.79
N GLN A 203 -0.64 -9.66 10.16
CA GLN A 203 0.73 -9.80 9.68
C GLN A 203 1.05 -8.81 8.56
N LEU A 204 0.10 -8.54 7.66
CA LEU A 204 0.24 -7.52 6.62
C LEU A 204 0.60 -6.15 7.21
N LEU A 205 0.06 -5.81 8.38
CA LEU A 205 0.28 -4.53 9.07
C LEU A 205 1.49 -4.56 10.02
N LYS A 206 1.64 -5.64 10.80
CA LYS A 206 2.56 -5.73 11.93
C LYS A 206 3.88 -6.44 11.62
N ASP A 207 3.88 -7.41 10.71
CA ASP A 207 5.07 -8.21 10.41
C ASP A 207 5.96 -7.51 9.38
N TYR A 208 6.77 -6.57 9.86
CA TYR A 208 7.72 -5.84 9.02
C TYR A 208 8.75 -6.72 8.31
N ASN A 209 8.99 -7.96 8.79
CA ASN A 209 9.86 -8.90 8.10
C ASN A 209 9.32 -9.31 6.71
N GLY A 210 8.00 -9.30 6.58
CA GLY A 210 7.31 -9.67 5.35
C GLY A 210 7.17 -8.53 4.35
N GLN A 211 7.40 -7.29 4.81
CA GLN A 211 7.10 -6.08 4.06
C GLN A 211 8.31 -5.61 3.25
N THR A 212 8.04 -5.12 2.04
CA THR A 212 9.03 -4.39 1.25
C THR A 212 8.39 -3.18 0.61
N TYR A 213 9.02 -2.04 0.80
CA TYR A 213 8.62 -0.77 0.24
C TYR A 213 9.53 -0.41 -0.92
N TRP A 214 8.94 0.04 -2.01
CA TRP A 214 9.62 0.26 -3.28
C TRP A 214 9.47 1.70 -3.73
N LEU A 215 10.49 2.25 -4.37
CA LEU A 215 10.37 3.43 -5.21
C LEU A 215 10.48 2.99 -6.66
N SER A 216 9.36 2.98 -7.37
CA SER A 216 9.25 2.53 -8.76
C SER A 216 9.33 3.72 -9.71
N ALA A 217 10.45 3.85 -10.44
CA ALA A 217 10.75 4.97 -11.32
C ALA A 217 10.46 4.63 -12.79
N ASN A 218 9.67 5.46 -13.46
CA ASN A 218 9.32 5.29 -14.86
C ASN A 218 10.43 5.80 -15.80
N LEU A 219 11.19 4.88 -16.38
CA LEU A 219 12.33 5.21 -17.22
C LEU A 219 11.95 6.03 -18.45
N TYR A 220 10.82 5.72 -19.09
CA TYR A 220 10.33 6.50 -20.23
C TYR A 220 10.01 7.95 -19.81
N ALA A 221 9.40 8.18 -18.65
CA ALA A 221 9.02 9.51 -18.21
C ALA A 221 10.24 10.42 -17.99
N PHE A 222 11.37 9.87 -17.54
CA PHE A 222 12.63 10.59 -17.38
C PHE A 222 13.40 10.78 -18.68
N THR A 223 13.56 9.71 -19.47
CA THR A 223 14.45 9.72 -20.65
C THR A 223 13.77 10.16 -21.94
N LYS A 224 12.44 10.01 -22.00
CA LYS A 224 11.64 10.14 -23.24
C LYS A 224 12.16 9.27 -24.40
N CYS A 225 12.89 8.20 -24.10
CA CYS A 225 13.47 7.29 -25.09
C CYS A 225 12.39 6.35 -25.65
N ASN A 226 12.18 6.37 -26.97
CA ASN A 226 11.16 5.54 -27.64
C ASN A 226 11.46 4.03 -27.61
N ALA A 227 12.71 3.62 -27.30
CA ALA A 227 13.05 2.21 -27.15
C ALA A 227 12.54 1.60 -25.82
N VAL A 228 12.18 2.44 -24.85
CA VAL A 228 11.69 2.01 -23.54
C VAL A 228 10.16 2.02 -23.54
N PRO A 229 9.47 0.90 -23.22
CA PRO A 229 8.02 0.90 -23.09
C PRO A 229 7.54 1.91 -22.04
N LYS A 230 6.45 2.62 -22.34
CA LYS A 230 5.93 3.67 -21.44
C LYS A 230 5.51 3.16 -20.05
N TRP A 231 5.19 1.88 -19.94
CA TRP A 231 4.81 1.22 -18.69
C TRP A 231 6.01 0.63 -17.93
N PHE A 232 7.21 0.60 -18.51
CA PHE A 232 8.37 -0.03 -17.90
C PHE A 232 9.00 0.86 -16.83
N ASN A 233 9.21 0.28 -15.65
CA ASN A 233 9.84 0.92 -14.51
C ASN A 233 11.05 0.12 -14.01
N VAL A 234 11.96 0.82 -13.36
CA VAL A 234 12.99 0.23 -12.48
C VAL A 234 12.64 0.62 -11.05
N ALA A 235 12.75 -0.33 -10.13
CA ALA A 235 12.39 -0.14 -8.74
C ALA A 235 13.58 -0.40 -7.82
N VAL A 236 13.76 0.46 -6.83
CA VAL A 236 14.64 0.21 -5.68
C VAL A 236 13.77 -0.10 -4.46
N GLY A 237 14.12 -1.13 -3.71
CA GLY A 237 13.33 -1.62 -2.59
C GLY A 237 14.07 -1.54 -1.26
N TYR A 238 13.31 -1.39 -0.19
CA TYR A 238 13.75 -1.43 1.20
C TYR A 238 12.87 -2.40 1.99
N GLY A 239 13.52 -3.36 2.63
CA GLY A 239 12.89 -4.32 3.53
C GLY A 239 13.77 -4.58 4.75
N ALA A 240 13.31 -5.46 5.62
CA ALA A 240 14.05 -5.87 6.80
C ALA A 240 13.80 -7.34 7.11
N ASP A 241 14.74 -7.99 7.79
CA ASP A 241 14.68 -9.38 8.19
C ASP A 241 15.21 -9.54 9.62
N GLY A 242 14.71 -10.54 10.36
CA GLY A 242 15.13 -10.84 11.73
C GLY A 242 14.52 -9.93 12.82
N LEU A 243 13.44 -9.22 12.53
CA LEU A 243 12.73 -8.34 13.45
C LEU A 243 11.76 -9.12 14.35
N VAL A 244 12.26 -9.60 15.49
CA VAL A 244 11.46 -10.24 16.56
C VAL A 244 11.13 -9.30 17.75
N SER A 245 11.70 -8.09 17.73
CA SER A 245 11.49 -7.00 18.70
C SER A 245 11.56 -5.66 17.98
N GLY A 246 11.21 -4.55 18.65
CA GLY A 246 11.25 -3.22 18.04
C GLY A 246 12.66 -2.67 17.83
N ASN A 247 13.47 -2.68 18.87
CA ASN A 247 14.77 -1.99 18.94
C ASN A 247 15.98 -2.94 19.05
N GLY A 248 15.77 -4.26 18.92
CA GLY A 248 16.82 -5.26 19.05
C GLY A 248 17.02 -5.79 20.46
N GLU A 249 16.13 -5.43 21.39
CA GLU A 249 16.05 -6.08 22.70
C GLU A 249 15.94 -7.60 22.57
N ALA A 250 16.65 -8.28 23.47
CA ALA A 250 16.62 -9.73 23.58
C ALA A 250 15.22 -10.16 24.01
N VAL A 251 14.63 -11.05 23.21
CA VAL A 251 13.35 -11.66 23.56
C VAL A 251 13.64 -13.01 24.22
N PRO A 252 13.08 -13.30 25.42
CA PRO A 252 13.22 -14.61 26.07
C PRO A 252 12.90 -15.75 25.08
N ASP A 253 13.69 -16.82 25.13
CA ASP A 253 13.58 -17.99 24.25
C ASP A 253 13.84 -17.75 22.75
N LEU A 254 14.11 -16.50 22.33
CA LEU A 254 14.43 -16.15 20.94
C LEU A 254 15.85 -15.56 20.77
N SER A 255 16.75 -15.77 21.72
CA SER A 255 18.12 -15.23 21.70
C SER A 255 19.02 -15.77 20.57
N GLY A 256 18.58 -16.81 19.84
CA GLY A 256 19.28 -17.39 18.69
C GLY A 256 18.68 -17.06 17.32
N TYR A 257 17.66 -16.19 17.25
CA TYR A 257 17.03 -15.82 15.98
C TYR A 257 17.91 -14.87 15.15
N PRO A 258 17.73 -14.84 13.82
CA PRO A 258 18.70 -14.25 12.91
C PRO A 258 18.96 -12.78 13.23
N THR A 259 20.21 -12.37 13.02
CA THR A 259 20.64 -10.98 13.16
C THR A 259 19.69 -10.07 12.39
N ARG A 260 19.21 -9.01 13.05
CA ARG A 260 18.40 -7.97 12.43
C ARG A 260 19.17 -7.34 11.28
N THR A 261 18.62 -7.35 10.07
CA THR A 261 19.29 -6.77 8.89
C THR A 261 18.33 -5.96 8.05
N ARG A 262 18.84 -4.87 7.48
CA ARG A 262 18.17 -4.16 6.38
C ARG A 262 18.41 -4.92 5.08
N GLN A 263 17.44 -4.89 4.18
CA GLN A 263 17.52 -5.47 2.85
C GLN A 263 17.28 -4.37 1.81
N PHE A 264 18.16 -4.29 0.83
CA PHE A 264 18.07 -3.36 -0.29
C PHE A 264 17.90 -4.15 -1.58
N TYR A 265 16.97 -3.71 -2.42
CA TYR A 265 16.60 -4.42 -3.62
C TYR A 265 16.75 -3.54 -4.86
N LEU A 266 17.11 -4.14 -5.99
CA LEU A 266 16.97 -3.57 -7.32
C LEU A 266 16.13 -4.54 -8.17
N SER A 267 15.06 -4.05 -8.78
CA SER A 267 14.11 -4.87 -9.54
C SER A 267 13.52 -4.11 -10.73
N PHE A 268 12.86 -4.82 -11.62
CA PHE A 268 12.00 -4.24 -12.65
C PHE A 268 10.57 -4.12 -12.15
N ASP A 269 9.79 -3.23 -12.74
CA ASP A 269 8.39 -3.06 -12.38
C ASP A 269 7.53 -2.55 -13.54
N VAL A 270 6.21 -2.61 -13.35
CA VAL A 270 5.22 -2.12 -14.32
C VAL A 270 4.42 -0.98 -13.71
N ASN A 271 4.36 0.15 -14.42
CA ASN A 271 3.41 1.22 -14.13
C ASN A 271 2.07 0.94 -14.83
N LEU A 272 1.11 0.41 -14.07
CA LEU A 272 -0.20 0.03 -14.60
C LEU A 272 -0.99 1.22 -15.14
N GLU A 273 -0.79 2.42 -14.58
CA GLU A 273 -1.48 3.64 -15.04
C GLU A 273 -1.05 4.08 -16.44
N LYS A 274 0.08 3.59 -16.95
CA LYS A 274 0.54 3.86 -18.33
C LYS A 274 -0.01 2.85 -19.35
N ILE A 275 -0.80 1.85 -18.92
CA ILE A 275 -1.51 0.93 -19.80
C ILE A 275 -2.66 1.69 -20.48
N ARG A 276 -2.72 1.63 -21.81
CA ARG A 276 -3.73 2.37 -22.60
C ARG A 276 -5.08 1.65 -22.56
N THR A 277 -6.08 2.33 -22.03
CA THR A 277 -7.48 1.87 -22.05
C THR A 277 -8.44 3.06 -22.14
N LYS A 278 -9.62 2.82 -22.75
CA LYS A 278 -10.69 3.80 -22.80
C LYS A 278 -11.60 3.74 -21.56
N SER A 279 -11.65 2.60 -20.88
CA SER A 279 -12.49 2.40 -19.70
C SER A 279 -11.94 3.14 -18.48
N HIS A 280 -12.76 4.00 -17.90
CA HIS A 280 -12.51 4.65 -16.61
C HIS A 280 -12.48 3.65 -15.46
N PHE A 281 -13.29 2.59 -15.51
CA PHE A 281 -13.19 1.50 -14.55
C PHE A 281 -11.79 0.88 -14.54
N LEU A 282 -11.26 0.49 -15.70
CA LEU A 282 -9.93 -0.10 -15.78
C LEU A 282 -8.83 0.89 -15.37
N LYS A 283 -8.98 2.19 -15.67
CA LYS A 283 -8.05 3.22 -15.17
C LYS A 283 -8.05 3.28 -13.64
N THR A 284 -9.21 3.22 -13.01
CA THR A 284 -9.32 3.19 -11.53
C THR A 284 -8.69 1.93 -10.96
N VAL A 285 -8.99 0.76 -11.53
CA VAL A 285 -8.37 -0.52 -11.13
C VAL A 285 -6.85 -0.42 -11.26
N PHE A 286 -6.34 0.07 -12.39
CA PHE A 286 -4.91 0.25 -12.57
C PHE A 286 -4.32 1.24 -11.56
N SER A 287 -4.96 2.37 -11.25
CA SER A 287 -4.46 3.31 -10.21
C SER A 287 -4.36 2.64 -8.84
N LEU A 288 -5.37 1.86 -8.44
CA LEU A 288 -5.40 1.15 -7.16
C LEU A 288 -4.34 0.06 -7.07
N PHE A 289 -4.23 -0.80 -8.08
CA PHE A 289 -3.25 -1.89 -8.08
C PHE A 289 -1.82 -1.43 -8.38
N ASN A 290 -1.63 -0.23 -8.93
CA ASN A 290 -0.29 0.34 -9.14
C ASN A 290 0.39 0.73 -7.81
N THR A 291 -0.33 0.70 -6.69
CA THR A 291 0.25 0.84 -5.34
C THR A 291 0.99 -0.43 -4.89
N ILE A 292 0.70 -1.57 -5.52
CA ILE A 292 1.32 -2.86 -5.22
C ILE A 292 2.40 -3.15 -6.26
N LYS A 293 3.53 -3.68 -5.78
CA LYS A 293 4.66 -4.06 -6.63
C LYS A 293 4.31 -5.31 -7.45
N ILE A 294 4.59 -5.30 -8.76
CA ILE A 294 4.25 -6.40 -9.67
C ILE A 294 5.40 -7.39 -9.81
N PRO A 295 5.22 -8.70 -9.47
CA PRO A 295 6.23 -9.79 -9.43
C PRO A 295 7.28 -9.74 -10.54
N ALA A 296 8.56 -9.68 -10.18
CA ALA A 296 9.66 -9.50 -11.12
C ALA A 296 11.01 -9.95 -10.55
N PRO A 297 12.02 -10.24 -11.39
CA PRO A 297 13.37 -10.52 -10.93
C PRO A 297 13.92 -9.41 -10.04
N ALA A 298 14.61 -9.78 -8.97
CA ALA A 298 15.19 -8.82 -8.03
C ALA A 298 16.58 -9.25 -7.57
N PHE A 299 17.45 -8.26 -7.44
CA PHE A 299 18.75 -8.37 -6.82
C PHE A 299 18.68 -7.80 -5.41
N GLU A 300 19.00 -8.59 -4.39
CA GLU A 300 18.99 -8.21 -2.97
C GLU A 300 20.41 -8.13 -2.44
N VAL A 301 20.71 -7.07 -1.69
CA VAL A 301 21.88 -6.96 -0.82
C VAL A 301 21.39 -6.64 0.58
N ASN A 302 21.80 -7.43 1.57
CA ASN A 302 21.43 -7.18 2.96
C ASN A 302 22.55 -6.47 3.74
N GLY A 303 22.22 -5.98 4.94
CA GLY A 303 23.14 -5.26 5.82
C GLY A 303 24.34 -6.08 6.31
N LEU A 304 24.37 -7.39 6.07
CA LEU A 304 25.49 -8.28 6.35
C LEU A 304 26.39 -8.52 5.12
N GLY A 305 26.12 -7.83 4.00
CA GLY A 305 26.84 -8.00 2.74
C GLY A 305 26.49 -9.26 1.97
N LYS A 306 25.44 -9.99 2.37
CA LYS A 306 24.96 -11.17 1.62
C LYS A 306 24.16 -10.71 0.42
N VAL A 307 24.41 -11.37 -0.71
CA VAL A 307 23.75 -11.11 -1.98
C VAL A 307 22.80 -12.27 -2.29
N LYS A 308 21.59 -11.96 -2.74
CA LYS A 308 20.64 -12.95 -3.28
C LYS A 308 20.08 -12.47 -4.60
N VAL A 309 19.81 -13.40 -5.50
CA VAL A 309 19.11 -13.15 -6.76
C VAL A 309 17.81 -13.93 -6.73
N HIS A 310 16.70 -13.21 -6.92
CA HIS A 310 15.36 -13.76 -6.97
C HIS A 310 14.91 -13.80 -8.42
N ALA A 311 14.48 -14.97 -8.89
CA ALA A 311 13.89 -15.08 -10.23
C ALA A 311 12.56 -14.29 -10.31
N PHE A 312 11.77 -14.36 -9.24
CA PHE A 312 10.61 -13.52 -8.99
C PHE A 312 10.62 -13.18 -7.51
N TYR A 313 10.61 -11.88 -7.22
CA TYR A 313 10.38 -11.36 -5.89
C TYR A 313 9.08 -10.58 -5.91
N PHE A 314 8.37 -10.62 -4.77
CA PHE A 314 6.95 -10.29 -4.53
C PHE A 314 5.94 -11.03 -5.41
#